data_AF-A0A377KA35-F1
#
_entry.id   AF-A0A377KA35-F1
#
_cell.length_a   1.000
_cell.length_b   1.000
_cell.length_c   1.000
_cell.angle_alpha   90.00
_cell.angle_beta   90.00
_cell.angle_gamma   90.00
#
_symmetry.space_group_name_H-M   'P 1'
#
loop_
_entity.id
_entity.type
_entity.pdbx_description
1 polymer ?
#
loop_
_entity_poly.entity_id
_entity_poly.type
_entity_poly.pdbx_seq_one_letter_code
_entity_poly.pdbx_strand_id
1 'polypeptide(L)'
;MNQFYRSGKSLREAFYPQEIEQERRQKKQQLVEERNALRETLSAPVSREQASGDLLAEIADIHDMAISRDGNTLYAAIENTNSIVVFDLGQKKILHTFTAPIAKEKSVKHCGGCKDQGVRSLALSLDEKLIYATSFEANALSVINVATGEIIQSITNRRPS
;
A
#
# COMPACT_ATOMS: atom_id res chain seq x y z
N MET A 1 25.91 49.14 -13.03
CA MET A 1 26.11 48.44 -14.32
C MET A 1 27.14 47.35 -14.09
N ASN A 2 26.78 46.11 -14.39
CA ASN A 2 27.28 44.87 -13.79
C ASN A 2 28.80 44.64 -13.87
N GLN A 3 29.41 44.39 -12.71
CA GLN A 3 30.83 44.07 -12.53
C GLN A 3 31.12 42.55 -12.68
N PHE A 4 30.28 41.80 -13.40
CA PHE A 4 30.33 40.33 -13.46
C PHE A 4 31.12 39.74 -14.65
N TYR A 5 31.68 40.55 -15.55
CA TYR A 5 32.41 40.06 -16.73
C TYR A 5 33.94 40.20 -16.61
N ARG A 6 34.55 39.60 -15.58
CA ARG A 6 36.03 39.51 -15.48
C ARG A 6 36.61 38.12 -15.18
N SER A 7 35.81 37.06 -15.23
CA SER A 7 36.34 35.70 -15.29
C SER A 7 35.78 35.03 -16.54
N GLY A 8 36.63 34.51 -17.42
CA GLY A 8 36.23 33.76 -18.62
C GLY A 8 35.50 32.43 -18.35
N LYS A 9 34.88 32.27 -17.17
CA LYS A 9 34.00 31.16 -16.85
C LYS A 9 32.60 31.44 -17.41
N SER A 10 32.06 30.49 -18.13
CA SER A 10 30.69 30.59 -18.64
C SER A 10 29.69 30.57 -17.48
N LEU A 11 28.51 31.18 -17.67
CA LEU A 11 27.41 31.09 -16.69
C LEU A 11 27.10 29.63 -16.32
N ARG A 12 27.26 28.70 -17.27
CA ARG A 12 27.08 27.27 -17.03
C ARG A 12 28.04 26.71 -16.01
N GLU A 13 29.31 27.09 -16.04
CA GLU A 13 30.33 26.64 -15.08
C GLU A 13 30.14 27.26 -13.69
N ALA A 14 29.51 28.44 -13.60
CA ALA A 14 29.21 29.10 -12.33
C ALA A 14 28.05 28.40 -11.57
N PHE A 15 27.05 27.88 -12.29
CA PHE A 15 25.91 27.16 -11.69
C PHE A 15 26.06 25.64 -11.70
N TYR A 16 26.92 25.09 -12.55
CA TYR A 16 27.22 23.66 -12.67
C TYR A 16 28.74 23.44 -12.71
N PRO A 17 29.41 23.45 -11.55
CA PRO A 17 30.83 23.17 -11.47
C PRO A 17 31.14 21.77 -12.01
N GLN A 18 32.14 21.68 -12.90
CA GLN A 18 32.55 20.43 -13.53
C GLN A 18 32.99 19.36 -12.50
N GLU A 19 33.59 19.78 -11.39
CA GLU A 19 34.00 18.90 -10.28
C GLU A 19 32.79 18.20 -9.63
N ILE A 20 31.72 18.94 -9.34
CA ILE A 20 30.46 18.37 -8.80
C ILE A 20 29.83 17.40 -9.82
N GLU A 21 29.92 17.72 -11.12
CA GLU A 21 29.43 16.82 -12.16
C GLU A 21 30.27 15.53 -12.25
N GLN A 22 31.59 15.64 -12.10
CA GLN A 22 32.50 14.49 -12.04
C GLN A 22 32.26 13.62 -10.81
N GLU A 23 32.09 14.21 -9.62
CA GLU A 23 31.74 13.48 -8.40
C GLU A 23 30.39 12.75 -8.53
N ARG A 24 29.38 13.40 -9.13
CA ARG A 24 28.08 12.74 -9.41
C ARG A 24 28.25 11.55 -10.35
N ARG A 25 29.10 11.68 -11.38
CA ARG A 25 29.39 10.58 -12.31
C ARG A 25 30.10 9.43 -11.61
N GLN A 26 31.10 9.72 -10.79
CA GLN A 26 31.82 8.71 -9.99
C GLN A 26 30.89 8.01 -9.00
N LYS A 27 30.08 8.76 -8.25
CA LYS A 27 29.08 8.19 -7.33
C LYS A 27 28.06 7.31 -8.05
N LYS A 28 27.61 7.72 -9.24
CA LYS A 28 26.70 6.91 -10.07
C LYS A 28 27.37 5.60 -10.54
N GLN A 29 28.66 5.64 -10.88
CA GLN A 29 29.43 4.45 -11.24
C GLN A 29 29.57 3.51 -10.05
N GLN A 30 29.95 4.02 -8.87
CA GLN A 30 30.04 3.24 -7.64
C GLN A 30 28.71 2.55 -7.29
N LEU A 31 27.58 3.26 -7.36
CA LEU A 31 26.26 2.66 -7.12
C LEU A 31 25.89 1.58 -8.15
N VAL A 32 26.35 1.71 -9.40
CA VAL A 32 26.16 0.70 -10.45
C VAL A 32 26.99 -0.55 -10.15
N GLU A 33 28.24 -0.38 -9.72
CA GLU A 33 29.13 -1.47 -9.32
C GLU A 33 28.60 -2.20 -8.09
N GLU A 34 28.19 -1.46 -7.05
CA GLU A 34 27.58 -2.01 -5.83
C GLU A 34 26.30 -2.80 -6.16
N ARG A 35 25.42 -2.23 -6.99
CA ARG A 35 24.22 -2.94 -7.47
C ARG A 35 24.57 -4.22 -8.24
N ASN A 36 25.61 -4.19 -9.07
CA ASN A 36 26.03 -5.35 -9.85
C ASN A 36 26.59 -6.45 -8.93
N ALA A 37 27.47 -6.08 -8.01
CA ALA A 37 28.00 -6.99 -7.01
C ALA A 37 26.88 -7.60 -6.16
N LEU A 38 25.90 -6.80 -5.72
CA LEU A 38 24.73 -7.31 -5.00
C LEU A 38 23.93 -8.31 -5.84
N ARG A 39 23.69 -8.00 -7.13
CA ARG A 39 22.98 -8.90 -8.04
C ARG A 39 23.67 -10.25 -8.26
N GLU A 40 25.00 -10.30 -8.19
CA GLU A 40 25.74 -11.56 -8.25
C GLU A 40 25.52 -12.45 -7.02
N THR A 41 25.19 -11.84 -5.87
CA THR A 41 24.92 -12.57 -4.61
C THR A 41 23.45 -12.94 -4.41
N LEU A 42 22.53 -12.26 -5.10
CA LEU A 42 21.11 -12.50 -4.98
C LEU A 42 20.70 -13.70 -5.83
N SER A 43 19.77 -14.50 -5.30
CA SER A 43 19.10 -15.54 -6.09
C SER A 43 18.44 -14.92 -7.33
N ALA A 44 18.42 -15.68 -8.42
CA ALA A 44 17.69 -15.27 -9.63
C ALA A 44 16.21 -15.02 -9.29
N PRO A 45 15.59 -13.97 -9.86
CA PRO A 45 14.16 -13.75 -9.70
C PRO A 45 13.38 -14.95 -10.25
N VAL A 46 12.23 -15.23 -9.64
CA VAL A 46 11.29 -16.24 -10.15
C VAL A 46 10.82 -15.87 -11.57
N SER A 47 10.40 -16.86 -12.35
CA SER A 47 9.90 -16.63 -13.71
C SER A 47 8.62 -15.79 -13.70
N ARG A 48 8.26 -15.18 -14.84
CA ARG A 48 6.99 -14.43 -14.95
C ARG A 48 5.79 -15.33 -14.72
N GLU A 49 5.87 -16.56 -15.19
CA GLU A 49 4.83 -17.58 -15.05
C GLU A 49 4.68 -18.02 -13.59
N GLN A 50 5.78 -18.09 -12.85
CA GLN A 50 5.72 -18.35 -11.41
C GLN A 50 5.22 -17.12 -10.64
N ALA A 51 5.62 -15.92 -11.06
CA ALA A 51 5.22 -14.66 -10.44
C ALA A 51 3.75 -14.27 -10.70
N SER A 52 3.14 -14.75 -11.79
CA SER A 52 1.74 -14.46 -12.10
C SER A 52 0.76 -15.10 -11.12
N GLY A 53 1.18 -16.17 -10.43
CA GLY A 53 0.36 -16.87 -9.45
C GLY A 53 -0.92 -17.46 -10.03
N ASP A 54 -1.87 -17.75 -9.14
CA ASP A 54 -3.21 -18.21 -9.48
C ASP A 54 -4.22 -17.05 -9.42
N LEU A 55 -5.12 -16.99 -10.40
CA LEU A 55 -6.26 -16.08 -10.33
C LEU A 55 -7.32 -16.65 -9.37
N LEU A 56 -7.46 -16.05 -8.19
CA LEU A 56 -8.46 -16.46 -7.20
C LEU A 56 -9.85 -15.86 -7.49
N ALA A 57 -9.89 -14.58 -7.87
CA ALA A 57 -11.09 -13.87 -8.27
C ALA A 57 -10.71 -12.56 -8.98
N GLU A 58 -11.58 -12.09 -9.87
CA GLU A 58 -11.47 -10.75 -10.44
C GLU A 58 -12.05 -9.72 -9.45
N ILE A 59 -11.22 -9.27 -8.51
CA ILE A 59 -11.58 -8.23 -7.56
C ILE A 59 -10.72 -7.00 -7.83
N ALA A 60 -11.38 -5.90 -8.17
CA ALA A 60 -10.71 -4.62 -8.32
C ALA A 60 -10.51 -3.95 -6.95
N ASP A 61 -9.45 -3.15 -6.85
CA ASP A 61 -9.25 -2.19 -5.75
C ASP A 61 -9.02 -2.84 -4.37
N ILE A 62 -8.18 -3.89 -4.37
CA ILE A 62 -7.59 -4.43 -3.14
C ILE A 62 -6.59 -3.42 -2.60
N HIS A 63 -6.82 -2.93 -1.39
CA HIS A 63 -5.95 -1.91 -0.77
C HIS A 63 -4.99 -2.51 0.28
N ASP A 64 -5.38 -3.58 0.96
CA ASP A 64 -4.55 -4.27 1.96
C ASP A 64 -4.98 -5.73 2.14
N MET A 65 -4.09 -6.54 2.71
CA MET A 65 -4.31 -7.96 2.93
C MET A 65 -3.69 -8.46 4.25
N ALA A 66 -4.33 -9.43 4.89
CA ALA A 66 -3.77 -10.22 5.99
C ALA A 66 -3.98 -11.71 5.73
N ILE A 67 -3.03 -12.53 6.17
CA ILE A 67 -3.08 -13.99 6.05
C ILE A 67 -3.17 -14.57 7.46
N SER A 68 -3.98 -15.62 7.64
CA SER A 68 -4.02 -16.40 8.88
C SER A 68 -2.67 -17.08 9.18
N ARG A 69 -2.42 -17.38 10.45
CA ARG A 69 -1.18 -17.98 10.94
C ARG A 69 -0.89 -19.35 10.34
N ASP A 70 -1.94 -20.09 10.00
CA ASP A 70 -1.85 -21.38 9.32
C ASP A 70 -1.59 -21.26 7.81
N GLY A 71 -1.65 -20.04 7.26
CA GLY A 71 -1.41 -19.76 5.84
C GLY A 71 -2.56 -20.14 4.90
N ASN A 72 -3.73 -20.55 5.43
CA ASN A 72 -4.82 -21.06 4.60
C ASN A 72 -5.90 -20.03 4.26
N THR A 73 -5.99 -18.94 5.02
CA THR A 73 -7.04 -17.93 4.86
C THR A 73 -6.43 -16.56 4.55
N LEU A 74 -6.92 -15.91 3.50
CA LEU A 74 -6.54 -14.54 3.13
C LEU A 74 -7.74 -13.61 3.33
N TYR A 75 -7.52 -12.50 4.03
CA TYR A 75 -8.48 -11.41 4.20
C TYR A 75 -8.02 -10.24 3.35
N ALA A 76 -8.87 -9.75 2.45
CA ALA A 76 -8.57 -8.65 1.55
C ALA A 76 -9.51 -7.47 1.81
N ALA A 77 -8.95 -6.28 2.07
CA ALA A 77 -9.67 -5.03 2.17
C ALA A 77 -9.99 -4.51 0.77
N ILE A 78 -11.28 -4.38 0.45
CA ILE A 78 -11.76 -3.90 -0.86
C ILE A 78 -12.37 -2.52 -0.67
N GLU A 79 -11.70 -1.50 -1.20
CA GLU A 79 -12.09 -0.09 -1.04
C GLU A 79 -13.41 0.17 -1.77
N ASN A 80 -13.44 0.05 -3.11
CA ASN A 80 -14.65 0.33 -3.92
C ASN A 80 -15.96 -0.30 -3.45
N THR A 81 -15.94 -1.49 -2.83
CA THR A 81 -17.15 -2.17 -2.36
C THR A 81 -17.41 -1.99 -0.86
N ASN A 82 -16.49 -1.35 -0.15
CA ASN A 82 -16.47 -1.25 1.31
C ASN A 82 -16.68 -2.61 1.97
N SER A 83 -15.85 -3.58 1.58
CA SER A 83 -15.98 -4.96 2.06
C SER A 83 -14.64 -5.57 2.41
N ILE A 84 -14.70 -6.64 3.19
CA ILE A 84 -13.56 -7.53 3.41
C ILE A 84 -13.91 -8.87 2.80
N VAL A 85 -13.11 -9.33 1.84
CA VAL A 85 -13.28 -10.63 1.19
C VAL A 85 -12.34 -11.63 1.85
N VAL A 86 -12.88 -12.78 2.22
CA VAL A 86 -12.15 -13.87 2.86
C VAL A 86 -12.00 -15.00 1.84
N PHE A 87 -10.76 -15.41 1.57
CA PHE A 87 -10.44 -16.49 0.64
C PHE A 87 -9.86 -17.69 1.38
N ASP A 88 -10.23 -18.88 0.92
CA ASP A 88 -9.51 -20.12 1.17
C ASP A 88 -8.42 -20.27 0.09
N LEU A 89 -7.16 -20.25 0.51
CA LEU A 89 -6.01 -20.36 -0.37
C LEU A 89 -5.74 -21.80 -0.85
N GLY A 90 -6.16 -22.81 -0.08
CA GLY A 90 -6.00 -24.21 -0.46
C GLY A 90 -7.02 -24.64 -1.51
N GLN A 91 -8.26 -24.20 -1.37
CA GLN A 91 -9.38 -24.46 -2.29
C GLN A 91 -9.50 -23.40 -3.38
N LYS A 92 -8.71 -22.31 -3.29
CA LYS A 92 -8.69 -21.19 -4.24
C LYS A 92 -10.07 -20.57 -4.47
N LYS A 93 -10.83 -20.32 -3.40
CA LYS A 93 -12.20 -19.82 -3.49
C LYS A 93 -12.50 -18.76 -2.44
N ILE A 94 -13.53 -17.95 -2.70
CA ILE A 94 -14.09 -17.03 -1.71
C ILE A 94 -14.89 -17.84 -0.68
N LEU A 95 -14.60 -17.63 0.61
CA LEU A 95 -15.36 -18.18 1.73
C LEU A 95 -16.49 -17.24 2.15
N HIS A 96 -16.15 -15.97 2.38
CA HIS A 96 -17.06 -14.96 2.92
C HIS A 96 -16.75 -13.59 2.35
N THR A 97 -17.77 -12.73 2.30
CA THR A 97 -17.60 -11.30 2.07
C THR A 97 -18.31 -10.55 3.18
N PHE A 98 -17.54 -9.85 4.01
CA PHE A 98 -18.08 -9.00 5.06
C PHE A 98 -18.43 -7.64 4.46
N THR A 99 -19.72 -7.33 4.40
CA THR A 99 -20.29 -6.09 3.84
C THR A 99 -21.05 -5.27 4.88
N ALA A 100 -21.05 -5.69 6.15
CA ALA A 100 -21.67 -5.00 7.27
C ALA A 100 -21.27 -3.51 7.29
N PRO A 101 -22.05 -2.59 7.89
CA PRO A 101 -21.84 -1.15 7.70
C PRO A 101 -20.55 -0.68 8.40
N ILE A 102 -19.43 -0.91 7.74
CA ILE A 102 -18.17 -0.26 8.02
C ILE A 102 -18.47 1.19 7.68
N ALA A 103 -18.64 2.00 8.73
CA ALA A 103 -19.41 3.23 8.72
C ALA A 103 -19.27 4.03 7.42
N LYS A 104 -20.33 4.03 6.60
CA LYS A 104 -20.42 4.98 5.48
C LYS A 104 -20.83 6.30 6.08
N GLU A 105 -19.93 7.27 6.14
CA GLU A 105 -20.38 8.62 6.41
C GLU A 105 -21.05 9.19 5.16
N LYS A 106 -21.94 10.18 5.33
CA LYS A 106 -22.37 11.01 4.22
C LYS A 106 -21.16 11.79 3.74
N SER A 107 -20.51 11.31 2.67
CA SER A 107 -19.46 11.98 1.90
C SER A 107 -19.30 13.46 2.24
N VAL A 108 -18.38 13.77 3.15
CA VAL A 108 -17.83 15.10 3.19
C VAL A 108 -17.04 15.19 1.90
N LYS A 109 -17.49 16.05 0.96
CA LYS A 109 -16.79 16.34 -0.29
C LYS A 109 -15.43 16.98 0.02
N HIS A 110 -14.49 16.20 0.55
CA HIS A 110 -13.24 16.73 1.10
C HIS A 110 -12.10 16.72 0.08
N CYS A 111 -12.23 15.94 -0.99
CA CYS A 111 -11.39 16.11 -2.17
C CYS A 111 -12.20 15.81 -3.44
N GLY A 112 -12.21 16.77 -4.37
CA GLY A 112 -13.03 16.77 -5.58
C GLY A 112 -12.62 15.67 -6.57
N GLY A 113 -13.00 14.42 -6.27
CA GLY A 113 -12.81 13.27 -7.15
C GLY A 113 -12.18 12.04 -6.51
N CYS A 114 -11.85 12.04 -5.21
CA CYS A 114 -11.31 10.83 -4.59
C CYS A 114 -12.41 9.78 -4.43
N LYS A 115 -12.12 8.55 -4.89
CA LYS A 115 -12.99 7.38 -4.71
C LYS A 115 -12.78 6.75 -3.31
N ASP A 116 -12.49 7.57 -2.31
CA ASP A 116 -12.00 7.07 -1.02
C ASP A 116 -13.15 6.59 -0.13
N GLN A 117 -13.78 5.49 -0.53
CA GLN A 117 -14.89 4.89 0.19
C GLN A 117 -14.44 3.54 0.74
N GLY A 118 -14.61 3.32 2.03
CA GLY A 118 -14.56 1.98 2.59
C GLY A 118 -13.26 1.56 3.26
N VAL A 119 -12.99 0.24 3.27
CA VAL A 119 -11.91 -0.38 4.04
C VAL A 119 -10.58 -0.20 3.32
N ARG A 120 -9.57 0.32 4.02
CA ARG A 120 -8.22 0.50 3.46
C ARG A 120 -7.18 -0.42 4.02
N SER A 121 -7.20 -0.65 5.32
CA SER A 121 -6.23 -1.53 5.96
C SER A 121 -6.94 -2.43 6.95
N LEU A 122 -6.38 -3.62 7.12
CA LEU A 122 -6.87 -4.59 8.09
C LEU A 122 -5.74 -5.29 8.82
N ALA A 123 -6.02 -5.73 10.05
CA ALA A 123 -5.12 -6.56 10.83
C ALA A 123 -5.90 -7.59 11.64
N LEU A 124 -5.33 -8.78 11.81
CA LEU A 124 -5.88 -9.81 12.68
C LEU A 124 -5.40 -9.63 14.12
N SER A 125 -6.30 -9.92 15.06
CA SER A 125 -5.93 -10.17 16.46
C SER A 125 -5.01 -11.37 16.59
N LEU A 126 -4.27 -11.45 17.70
CA LEU A 126 -3.30 -12.53 17.94
C LEU A 126 -3.94 -13.93 17.93
N ASP A 127 -5.18 -14.03 18.43
CA ASP A 127 -5.98 -15.26 18.45
C ASP A 127 -6.89 -15.42 17.22
N GLU A 128 -6.79 -14.51 16.25
CA GLU A 128 -7.47 -14.53 14.95
C GLU A 128 -9.01 -14.53 15.03
N LYS A 129 -9.58 -14.11 16.16
CA LYS A 129 -11.04 -14.02 16.33
C LYS A 129 -11.60 -12.67 15.91
N LEU A 130 -10.75 -11.65 15.82
CA LEU A 130 -11.10 -10.29 15.47
C LEU A 130 -10.29 -9.78 14.28
N ILE A 131 -10.94 -8.98 13.44
CA ILE A 131 -10.33 -8.12 12.42
C ILE A 131 -10.46 -6.66 12.88
N TYR A 132 -9.36 -5.94 12.85
CA TYR A 132 -9.30 -4.50 13.01
C TYR A 132 -9.22 -3.87 11.63
N ALA A 133 -10.27 -3.16 11.21
CA ALA A 133 -10.39 -2.60 9.87
C ALA A 133 -10.49 -1.07 9.93
N THR A 134 -9.59 -0.37 9.25
CA THR A 134 -9.64 1.09 9.14
C THR A 134 -10.50 1.50 7.95
N SER A 135 -11.36 2.49 8.17
CA SER A 135 -12.16 3.10 7.13
C SER A 135 -11.74 4.55 6.90
N PHE A 136 -11.45 4.88 5.65
CA PHE A 136 -10.99 6.20 5.27
C PHE A 136 -12.10 7.26 5.44
N GLU A 137 -13.27 7.04 4.83
CA GLU A 137 -14.39 7.98 4.91
C GLU A 137 -14.97 8.11 6.32
N ALA A 138 -15.08 6.99 7.04
CA ALA A 138 -15.64 7.01 8.39
C ALA A 138 -14.78 7.80 9.38
N ASN A 139 -13.46 7.90 9.11
CA ASN A 139 -12.45 8.20 10.13
C ASN A 139 -12.65 7.32 11.37
N ALA A 140 -12.76 6.01 11.13
CA ALA A 140 -13.08 5.04 12.16
C ALA A 140 -12.29 3.75 12.01
N LEU A 141 -12.11 3.06 13.14
CA LEU A 141 -11.63 1.70 13.25
C LEU A 141 -12.81 0.80 13.64
N SER A 142 -13.11 -0.20 12.82
CA SER A 142 -14.10 -1.23 13.13
C SER A 142 -13.40 -2.47 13.67
N VAL A 143 -13.95 -3.04 14.75
CA VAL A 143 -13.56 -4.35 15.28
C VAL A 143 -14.63 -5.35 14.86
N ILE A 144 -14.24 -6.33 14.07
CA ILE A 144 -15.15 -7.29 13.43
C ILE A 144 -14.85 -8.68 13.98
N ASN A 145 -15.89 -9.41 14.39
CA ASN A 145 -15.76 -10.81 14.77
C ASN A 145 -15.60 -11.68 13.51
N VAL A 146 -14.52 -12.46 13.42
CA VAL A 146 -14.18 -13.27 12.25
C VAL A 146 -15.21 -14.36 11.96
N ALA A 147 -15.76 -14.99 13.00
CA ALA A 147 -16.68 -16.11 12.84
C ALA A 147 -18.07 -15.69 12.33
N THR A 148 -18.48 -14.46 12.63
CA THR A 148 -19.83 -13.97 12.32
C THR A 148 -19.84 -12.85 11.28
N GLY A 149 -18.72 -12.16 11.09
CA GLY A 149 -18.63 -10.94 10.28
C GLY A 149 -19.26 -9.71 10.94
N GLU A 150 -19.70 -9.82 12.20
CA GLU A 150 -20.36 -8.73 12.91
C GLU A 150 -19.36 -7.68 13.41
N ILE A 151 -19.70 -6.40 13.24
CA ILE A 151 -18.96 -5.30 13.86
C ILE A 151 -19.35 -5.25 15.34
N ILE A 152 -18.43 -5.62 16.22
CA ILE A 152 -18.65 -5.63 17.67
C ILE A 152 -18.28 -4.30 18.33
N GLN A 153 -17.44 -3.50 17.67
CA GLN A 153 -17.06 -2.17 18.14
C GLN A 153 -16.68 -1.27 16.97
N SER A 154 -17.02 0.02 17.08
CA SER A 154 -16.51 1.06 16.19
C SER A 154 -15.89 2.18 17.03
N ILE A 155 -14.67 2.56 16.69
CA ILE A 155 -13.91 3.60 17.37
C ILE A 155 -13.72 4.74 16.38
N THR A 156 -14.29 5.91 16.67
CA THR A 156 -14.14 7.11 15.85
C THR A 156 -13.56 8.26 16.69
N ASN A 157 -12.86 9.18 16.04
CA ASN A 157 -12.34 10.39 16.67
C ASN A 157 -13.37 11.55 16.67
N ARG A 158 -14.59 11.34 16.16
CA ARG A 158 -15.64 12.37 16.17
C ARG A 158 -16.26 12.52 17.55
N ARG A 159 -16.48 13.77 17.98
CA ARG A 159 -17.29 14.06 19.16
C ARG A 159 -18.74 13.62 18.90
N PRO A 160 -19.45 13.05 19.90
CA PRO A 160 -20.88 12.81 19.77
C PRO A 160 -21.57 14.15 19.49
N SER A 161 -22.45 14.16 18.48
CA SER A 161 -23.33 15.29 18.14
C SER A 161 -24.45 15.47 19.17
#